data_AF-A0A517TGT1-F1
#
_entry.id   AF-A0A517TGT1-F1
#
_cell.length_a   1.000
_cell.length_b   1.000
_cell.length_c   1.000
_cell.angle_alpha   90.00
_cell.angle_beta   90.00
_cell.angle_gamma   90.00
#
_symmetry.space_group_name_H-M   'P 1'
#
loop_
_entity.id
_entity.type
_entity.pdbx_description
1 polymer ?
#
loop_
_entity_poly.entity_id
_entity_poly.type
_entity_poly.pdbx_seq_one_letter_code
_entity_poly.pdbx_strand_id
1 'polypeptide(L)'
;MASPFKTFGTLAAIAMLASPFAAAQDWTFEEDATFLAEHTEVVVLRSADGAARVAVAPAYQGRVMTSTGSGGTGASHGWINYDHIRAGVLTPHINHYGGEERFWLGPDGGQFTCFYPRGAEFTPDNWQVPAAIDSEPYSVVEKSAERVAIRHRSSAINYSLTTFEFQIDREIAILSTEAGEESLGVAFDGASAVGYRSTNRLTNTGANAWTRQGGQPSIWLLGMYPGGPEATVVVPYREGDEKALGPIVNDRYLGDVPDDRLKVIYRAIYFRGDARQVTKIGVSAARSRGVCGAWDAERGTLTITKYEPPSDPDAAYVNSMLELQDEPYVGDAIHSYNDGPPADDPDRPATFYELETSSPAQALGPGDTGQHAQETYHFQGPREAIDRITRGVLGVSLEEIEAAF
;
A
#
# COMPACT_ATOMS: atom_id res chain seq x y z
N MET A 1 -55.93 41.52 -2.58
CA MET A 1 -56.12 40.11 -2.97
C MET A 1 -55.00 39.31 -2.34
N ALA A 2 -55.37 38.24 -1.65
CA ALA A 2 -54.57 37.47 -0.73
C ALA A 2 -53.40 36.72 -1.39
N SER A 3 -52.27 36.67 -0.69
CA SER A 3 -51.23 35.64 -0.88
C SER A 3 -51.44 34.56 0.19
N PRO A 4 -51.43 33.26 -0.13
CA PRO A 4 -51.73 32.22 0.84
C PRO A 4 -50.48 31.81 1.63
N PHE A 5 -50.69 31.64 2.93
CA PHE A 5 -49.88 30.81 3.83
C PHE A 5 -49.84 29.35 3.36
N LYS A 6 -48.72 28.67 3.65
CA LYS A 6 -48.53 27.23 3.94
C LYS A 6 -47.01 26.98 4.02
N THR A 7 -46.38 26.32 4.99
CA THR A 7 -46.73 25.72 6.28
C THR A 7 -45.36 25.48 6.95
N PHE A 8 -45.20 25.78 8.23
CA PHE A 8 -44.01 25.39 9.00
C PHE A 8 -43.99 23.86 9.13
N GLY A 9 -43.00 23.22 8.50
CA GLY A 9 -42.66 21.82 8.72
C GLY A 9 -41.59 21.71 9.80
N THR A 10 -41.95 21.09 10.91
CA THR A 10 -41.12 20.81 12.07
C THR A 10 -39.85 20.05 11.67
N LEU A 11 -38.66 20.62 11.93
CA LEU A 11 -37.41 19.87 11.91
C LEU A 11 -37.48 18.80 13.01
N ALA A 12 -37.64 17.54 12.63
CA ALA A 12 -37.26 16.42 13.47
C ALA A 12 -35.73 16.34 13.42
N ALA A 13 -35.08 16.88 14.45
CA ALA A 13 -33.68 16.61 14.70
C ALA A 13 -33.54 15.11 15.02
N ILE A 14 -33.15 14.31 14.03
CA ILE A 14 -32.55 13.01 14.30
C ILE A 14 -31.18 13.35 14.88
N ALA A 15 -31.07 13.26 16.20
CA ALA A 15 -29.79 13.19 16.86
C ALA A 15 -29.10 11.92 16.33
N MET A 16 -28.22 12.07 15.34
CA MET A 16 -27.17 11.10 15.12
C MET A 16 -26.39 11.09 16.41
N LEU A 17 -26.51 9.99 17.16
CA LEU A 17 -25.55 9.64 18.18
C LEU A 17 -24.21 9.57 17.45
N ALA A 18 -23.38 10.60 17.64
CA ALA A 18 -21.98 10.54 17.31
C ALA A 18 -21.43 9.29 18.02
N SER A 19 -21.12 8.27 17.24
CA SER A 19 -20.39 7.13 17.78
C SER A 19 -19.03 7.65 18.23
N PRO A 20 -18.61 7.42 19.48
CA PRO A 20 -17.28 7.79 19.90
C PRO A 20 -16.28 6.93 19.13
N PHE A 21 -15.32 7.61 18.50
CA PHE A 21 -13.92 7.22 18.31
C PHE A 21 -13.59 5.73 18.20
N ALA A 22 -13.05 5.31 17.05
CA ALA A 22 -12.09 4.22 17.03
C ALA A 22 -10.74 4.78 16.58
N ALA A 23 -9.80 4.90 17.52
CA ALA A 23 -8.39 4.77 17.16
C ALA A 23 -8.20 3.42 16.46
N ALA A 24 -7.14 3.25 15.65
CA ALA A 24 -6.83 1.94 15.09
C ALA A 24 -6.92 0.87 16.19
N GLN A 25 -7.74 -0.15 15.95
CA GLN A 25 -8.04 -1.14 16.96
C GLN A 25 -6.84 -2.08 17.06
N ASP A 26 -6.13 -2.05 18.20
CA ASP A 26 -4.97 -2.91 18.42
C ASP A 26 -5.41 -4.34 18.78
N TRP A 27 -5.99 -5.05 17.81
CA TRP A 27 -6.37 -6.45 17.94
C TRP A 27 -5.18 -7.39 17.81
N THR A 28 -5.32 -8.55 18.42
CA THR A 28 -4.43 -9.68 18.16
C THR A 28 -4.71 -10.26 16.78
N PHE A 29 -3.72 -10.95 16.22
CA PHE A 29 -3.88 -11.63 14.93
C PHE A 29 -5.09 -12.59 14.89
N GLU A 30 -5.34 -13.34 15.96
CA GLU A 30 -6.45 -14.29 16.00
C GLU A 30 -7.82 -13.60 16.05
N GLU A 31 -7.92 -12.44 16.71
CA GLU A 31 -9.14 -11.62 16.71
C GLU A 31 -9.44 -11.09 15.31
N ASP A 32 -8.43 -10.56 14.62
CA ASP A 32 -8.58 -10.12 13.22
C ASP A 32 -8.92 -11.26 12.27
N ALA A 33 -8.20 -12.38 12.37
CA ALA A 33 -8.47 -13.55 11.53
C ALA A 33 -9.88 -14.10 11.77
N THR A 34 -10.36 -14.10 13.01
CA THR A 34 -11.71 -14.53 13.37
C THR A 34 -12.75 -13.58 12.79
N PHE A 35 -12.60 -12.28 12.99
CA PHE A 35 -13.49 -11.28 12.41
C PHE A 35 -13.56 -11.38 10.89
N LEU A 36 -12.41 -11.47 10.22
CA LEU A 36 -12.37 -11.61 8.77
C LEU A 36 -13.07 -12.90 8.31
N ALA A 37 -12.90 -14.01 9.03
CA ALA A 37 -13.54 -15.29 8.71
C ALA A 37 -15.08 -15.28 8.87
N GLU A 38 -15.64 -14.35 9.64
CA GLU A 38 -17.09 -14.13 9.72
C GLU A 38 -17.65 -13.45 8.45
N HIS A 39 -16.79 -12.76 7.70
CA HIS A 39 -17.18 -11.92 6.55
C HIS A 39 -16.68 -12.42 5.20
N THR A 40 -15.60 -13.22 5.17
CA THR A 40 -15.00 -13.75 3.94
C THR A 40 -14.15 -15.00 4.19
N GLU A 41 -13.80 -15.74 3.13
CA GLU A 41 -12.80 -16.81 3.25
C GLU A 41 -11.43 -16.20 3.55
N VAL A 42 -10.77 -16.69 4.61
CA VAL A 42 -9.41 -16.30 5.00
C VAL A 42 -8.49 -17.50 4.88
N VAL A 43 -7.40 -17.34 4.14
CA VAL A 43 -6.29 -18.31 4.09
C VAL A 43 -5.23 -17.86 5.09
N VAL A 44 -5.03 -18.61 6.16
CA VAL A 44 -3.98 -18.35 7.15
C VAL A 44 -2.75 -19.20 6.85
N LEU A 45 -1.68 -18.55 6.42
CA LEU A 45 -0.35 -19.15 6.29
C LEU A 45 0.34 -19.17 7.66
N ARG A 46 1.18 -20.17 7.89
CA ARG A 46 1.94 -20.36 9.15
C ARG A 46 3.33 -20.89 8.86
N SER A 47 4.34 -20.33 9.54
CA SER A 47 5.68 -20.93 9.59
C SER A 47 5.65 -22.31 10.27
N ALA A 48 6.69 -23.11 10.04
CA ALA A 48 6.84 -24.42 10.65
C ALA A 48 6.76 -24.41 12.19
N ASP A 49 7.26 -23.37 12.86
CA ASP A 49 7.16 -23.19 14.32
C ASP A 49 5.83 -22.58 14.79
N GLY A 50 4.99 -22.10 13.85
CA GLY A 50 3.68 -21.52 14.08
C GLY A 50 3.68 -20.09 14.64
N ALA A 51 4.85 -19.48 14.83
CA ALA A 51 5.02 -18.13 15.35
C ALA A 51 4.66 -17.08 14.29
N ALA A 52 5.24 -17.17 13.10
CA ALA A 52 4.90 -16.30 11.99
C ALA A 52 3.58 -16.76 11.34
N ARG A 53 2.63 -15.84 11.19
CA ARG A 53 1.35 -16.09 10.52
C ARG A 53 0.97 -14.93 9.61
N VAL A 54 0.29 -15.26 8.51
CA VAL A 54 -0.16 -14.28 7.51
C VAL A 54 -1.59 -14.62 7.09
N ALA A 55 -2.52 -13.67 7.22
CA ALA A 55 -3.91 -13.81 6.83
C ALA A 55 -4.13 -13.19 5.44
N VAL A 56 -4.60 -14.00 4.48
CA VAL A 56 -4.86 -13.60 3.10
C VAL A 56 -6.35 -13.73 2.80
N ALA A 57 -6.95 -12.72 2.17
CA ALA A 57 -8.38 -12.73 1.79
C ALA A 57 -8.54 -12.77 0.26
N PRO A 58 -8.75 -13.95 -0.35
CA PRO A 58 -8.91 -14.07 -1.80
C PRO A 58 -10.05 -13.21 -2.37
N ALA A 59 -11.17 -13.08 -1.64
CA ALA A 59 -12.29 -12.27 -2.09
C ALA A 59 -12.00 -10.76 -2.09
N TYR A 60 -11.02 -10.31 -1.31
CA TYR A 60 -10.53 -8.95 -1.31
C TYR A 60 -9.27 -8.85 -2.19
N GLN A 61 -9.38 -9.28 -3.44
CA GLN A 61 -8.32 -9.26 -4.46
C GLN A 61 -7.03 -9.99 -4.05
N GLY A 62 -7.13 -10.97 -3.16
CA GLY A 62 -5.97 -11.68 -2.62
C GLY A 62 -5.07 -10.84 -1.71
N ARG A 63 -5.61 -9.79 -1.07
CA ARG A 63 -4.89 -8.96 -0.10
C ARG A 63 -4.28 -9.79 1.02
N VAL A 64 -3.08 -9.43 1.43
CA VAL A 64 -2.61 -9.74 2.77
C VAL A 64 -3.33 -8.78 3.70
N MET A 65 -4.19 -9.30 4.57
CA MET A 65 -4.98 -8.49 5.49
C MET A 65 -4.13 -8.06 6.68
N THR A 66 -3.39 -9.01 7.26
CA THR A 66 -2.48 -8.76 8.37
C THR A 66 -1.51 -9.93 8.57
N SER A 67 -0.46 -9.71 9.34
CA SER A 67 0.53 -10.70 9.74
C SER A 67 0.92 -10.54 11.21
N THR A 68 1.61 -11.53 11.77
CA THR A 68 2.18 -11.47 13.12
C THR A 68 3.40 -12.37 13.24
N GLY A 69 4.39 -11.97 14.04
CA GLY A 69 5.59 -12.75 14.35
C GLY A 69 5.54 -13.51 15.69
N SER A 70 4.42 -13.47 16.41
CA SER A 70 4.32 -13.99 17.80
C SER A 70 3.12 -14.90 18.05
N GLY A 71 2.65 -15.59 17.02
CA GLY A 71 1.50 -16.48 17.09
C GLY A 71 0.17 -15.73 17.19
N GLY A 72 -0.94 -16.46 17.36
CA GLY A 72 -2.29 -15.89 17.26
C GLY A 72 -2.59 -14.77 18.27
N THR A 73 -1.93 -14.76 19.42
CA THR A 73 -2.09 -13.71 20.44
C THR A 73 -1.13 -12.54 20.24
N GLY A 74 -0.27 -12.58 19.22
CA GLY A 74 0.62 -11.49 18.86
C GLY A 74 -0.14 -10.31 18.23
N ALA A 75 0.53 -9.17 18.15
CA ALA A 75 -0.01 -7.98 17.50
C ALA A 75 -0.34 -8.26 16.02
N SER A 76 -1.42 -7.65 15.55
CA SER A 76 -1.76 -7.53 14.14
C SER A 76 -1.10 -6.29 13.55
N HIS A 77 -0.58 -6.37 12.32
CA HIS A 77 0.23 -5.30 11.72
C HIS A 77 -0.45 -4.55 10.56
N GLY A 78 -1.43 -5.16 9.89
CA GLY A 78 -2.20 -4.50 8.84
C GLY A 78 -3.33 -3.64 9.40
N TRP A 79 -3.60 -2.49 8.77
CA TRP A 79 -4.81 -1.74 9.06
C TRP A 79 -6.03 -2.40 8.42
N ILE A 80 -7.10 -2.62 9.18
CA ILE A 80 -8.35 -3.25 8.73
C ILE A 80 -9.51 -2.29 8.95
N ASN A 81 -10.35 -2.13 7.93
CA ASN A 81 -11.57 -1.34 8.05
C ASN A 81 -12.76 -2.20 8.50
N TYR A 82 -12.88 -2.39 9.80
CA TYR A 82 -13.92 -3.23 10.38
C TYR A 82 -15.33 -2.77 10.00
N ASP A 83 -15.58 -1.46 9.93
CA ASP A 83 -16.90 -0.92 9.65
C ASP A 83 -17.32 -1.18 8.21
N HIS A 84 -16.41 -0.98 7.25
CA HIS A 84 -16.68 -1.29 5.84
C HIS A 84 -16.89 -2.79 5.62
N ILE A 85 -16.03 -3.64 6.20
CA ILE A 85 -16.16 -5.10 6.09
C ILE A 85 -17.48 -5.58 6.70
N ARG A 86 -17.85 -5.07 7.89
CA ARG A 86 -19.09 -5.42 8.57
C ARG A 86 -20.33 -4.96 7.81
N ALA A 87 -20.25 -3.83 7.12
CA ALA A 87 -21.35 -3.33 6.30
C ALA A 87 -21.66 -4.28 5.13
N GLY A 88 -20.65 -4.97 4.59
CA GLY A 88 -20.82 -5.99 3.55
C GLY A 88 -21.45 -5.46 2.25
N VAL A 89 -21.36 -4.15 2.01
CA VAL A 89 -21.91 -3.47 0.84
C VAL A 89 -20.81 -2.74 0.09
N LEU A 90 -20.87 -2.80 -1.24
CA LEU A 90 -19.94 -2.06 -2.08
C LEU A 90 -20.29 -0.57 -2.07
N THR A 91 -19.26 0.28 -2.00
CA THR A 91 -19.38 1.74 -2.08
C THR A 91 -18.89 2.26 -3.44
N PRO A 92 -19.40 3.42 -3.90
CA PRO A 92 -18.81 4.14 -5.03
C PRO A 92 -17.33 4.46 -4.78
N HIS A 93 -16.60 4.73 -5.88
CA HIS A 93 -15.19 5.13 -5.90
C HIS A 93 -14.21 4.02 -5.51
N ILE A 94 -14.26 3.53 -4.26
CA ILE A 94 -13.35 2.52 -3.73
C ILE A 94 -13.97 1.78 -2.54
N ASN A 95 -13.61 0.51 -2.38
CA ASN A 95 -13.97 -0.34 -1.24
C ASN A 95 -12.76 -0.49 -0.31
N HIS A 96 -12.71 0.34 0.74
CA HIS A 96 -11.60 0.41 1.67
C HIS A 96 -11.60 -0.75 2.66
N TYR A 97 -11.28 -1.98 2.23
CA TYR A 97 -11.14 -3.13 3.14
C TYR A 97 -9.96 -3.01 4.12
N GLY A 98 -8.95 -2.23 3.75
CA GLY A 98 -7.65 -2.23 4.41
C GLY A 98 -6.68 -3.24 3.79
N GLY A 99 -5.75 -3.71 4.62
CA GLY A 99 -4.79 -4.76 4.31
C GLY A 99 -3.34 -4.28 4.32
N GLU A 100 -2.49 -5.08 4.94
CA GLU A 100 -1.04 -4.92 5.00
C GLU A 100 -0.37 -5.01 3.62
N GLU A 101 -1.01 -5.61 2.61
CA GLU A 101 -0.60 -5.46 1.21
C GLU A 101 -1.76 -5.74 0.21
N ARG A 102 -1.96 -4.82 -0.73
CA ARG A 102 -2.86 -5.00 -1.89
C ARG A 102 -2.14 -4.82 -3.23
N PHE A 103 -2.61 -5.57 -4.24
CA PHE A 103 -2.24 -5.38 -5.64
C PHE A 103 -3.01 -4.21 -6.23
N TRP A 104 -2.32 -3.41 -7.03
CA TRP A 104 -2.85 -2.24 -7.72
C TRP A 104 -2.24 -2.11 -9.11
N LEU A 105 -2.86 -1.27 -9.94
CA LEU A 105 -2.40 -0.95 -11.29
C LEU A 105 -2.06 0.52 -11.38
N GLY A 106 -0.86 0.85 -11.83
CA GLY A 106 -0.50 2.22 -12.18
C GLY A 106 -0.69 2.50 -13.68
N PRO A 107 -0.79 3.78 -14.09
CA PRO A 107 -0.81 4.97 -13.22
C PRO A 107 -2.20 5.32 -12.69
N ASP A 108 -2.26 6.00 -11.54
CA ASP A 108 -3.53 6.55 -10.98
C ASP A 108 -4.05 7.75 -11.78
N GLY A 109 -3.14 8.59 -12.29
CA GLY A 109 -3.44 9.75 -13.13
C GLY A 109 -2.83 9.67 -14.54
N GLY A 110 -2.91 10.76 -15.30
CA GLY A 110 -2.35 10.82 -16.66
C GLY A 110 -3.23 10.25 -17.75
N GLN A 111 -2.81 10.45 -19.00
CA GLN A 111 -3.51 9.99 -20.20
C GLN A 111 -3.67 8.45 -20.29
N PHE A 112 -2.97 7.69 -19.46
CA PHE A 112 -2.99 6.22 -19.45
C PHE A 112 -3.62 5.62 -18.19
N THR A 113 -4.21 6.44 -17.32
CA THR A 113 -4.97 5.99 -16.15
C THR A 113 -6.18 5.13 -16.53
N CYS A 114 -6.49 4.11 -15.72
CA CYS A 114 -7.72 3.32 -15.81
C CYS A 114 -8.81 3.80 -14.82
N PHE A 115 -8.54 4.89 -14.09
CA PHE A 115 -9.38 5.34 -12.98
C PHE A 115 -10.39 6.44 -13.37
N TYR A 116 -10.24 6.99 -14.58
CA TYR A 116 -11.06 8.09 -15.07
C TYR A 116 -11.59 7.79 -16.46
N PRO A 117 -12.86 8.11 -16.75
CA PRO A 117 -13.38 8.05 -18.10
C PRO A 117 -12.72 9.12 -18.98
N ARG A 118 -12.59 8.83 -20.28
CA ARG A 118 -11.99 9.76 -21.25
C ARG A 118 -12.67 11.13 -21.20
N GLY A 119 -11.86 12.17 -21.12
CA GLY A 119 -12.31 13.57 -21.13
C GLY A 119 -12.84 14.07 -19.78
N ALA A 120 -12.90 13.23 -18.76
CA ALA A 120 -13.21 13.68 -17.41
C ALA A 120 -12.07 14.51 -16.82
N GLU A 121 -12.44 15.42 -15.92
CA GLU A 121 -11.50 16.13 -15.05
C GLU A 121 -11.00 15.19 -13.96
N PHE A 122 -9.75 15.35 -13.56
CA PHE A 122 -9.15 14.57 -12.47
C PHE A 122 -9.58 15.11 -11.10
N THR A 123 -10.85 14.86 -10.78
CA THR A 123 -11.48 15.22 -9.50
C THR A 123 -11.95 13.94 -8.77
N PRO A 124 -12.10 13.97 -7.44
CA PRO A 124 -12.62 12.81 -6.69
C PRO A 124 -13.95 12.27 -7.23
N ASP A 125 -14.86 13.16 -7.65
CA ASP A 125 -16.18 12.79 -8.20
C ASP A 125 -16.12 11.91 -9.46
N ASN A 126 -15.07 12.08 -10.28
CA ASN A 126 -14.88 11.32 -11.52
C ASN A 126 -13.97 10.10 -11.36
N TRP A 127 -13.35 9.94 -10.20
CA TRP A 127 -12.39 8.87 -9.92
C TRP A 127 -13.12 7.59 -9.54
N GLN A 128 -12.75 6.46 -10.12
CA GLN A 128 -13.30 5.16 -9.78
C GLN A 128 -12.22 4.09 -9.92
N VAL A 129 -12.02 3.32 -8.85
CA VAL A 129 -11.11 2.17 -8.91
C VAL A 129 -11.72 1.09 -9.79
N PRO A 130 -10.96 0.52 -10.75
CA PRO A 130 -11.41 -0.61 -11.54
C PRO A 130 -11.76 -1.81 -10.67
N ALA A 131 -12.91 -2.44 -10.94
CA ALA A 131 -13.42 -3.58 -10.18
C ALA A 131 -12.38 -4.71 -10.01
N ALA A 132 -11.52 -4.91 -11.04
CA ALA A 132 -10.42 -5.86 -11.06
C ALA A 132 -9.44 -5.76 -9.87
N ILE A 133 -9.31 -4.58 -9.25
CA ILE A 133 -8.40 -4.30 -8.13
C ILE A 133 -9.15 -3.73 -6.91
N ASP A 134 -10.48 -3.85 -6.87
CA ASP A 134 -11.33 -3.23 -5.85
C ASP A 134 -12.40 -4.16 -5.28
N SER A 135 -13.18 -4.83 -6.14
CA SER A 135 -14.40 -5.52 -5.72
C SER A 135 -14.55 -6.93 -6.32
N GLU A 136 -13.79 -7.27 -7.35
CA GLU A 136 -13.81 -8.62 -7.93
C GLU A 136 -13.02 -9.60 -7.05
N PRO A 137 -13.61 -10.75 -6.67
CA PRO A 137 -12.93 -11.76 -5.87
C PRO A 137 -11.96 -12.56 -6.72
N TYR A 138 -10.82 -12.95 -6.14
CA TYR A 138 -9.84 -13.76 -6.86
C TYR A 138 -9.95 -15.24 -6.47
N SER A 139 -9.61 -16.11 -7.41
CA SER A 139 -9.70 -17.57 -7.20
C SER A 139 -8.39 -18.14 -6.66
N VAL A 140 -8.46 -18.88 -5.56
CA VAL A 140 -7.31 -19.67 -5.08
C VAL A 140 -7.03 -20.79 -6.09
N VAL A 141 -5.80 -20.84 -6.61
CA VAL A 141 -5.35 -21.89 -7.55
C VAL A 141 -4.53 -22.97 -6.86
N GLU A 142 -3.80 -22.61 -5.80
CA GLU A 142 -3.00 -23.54 -5.01
C GLU A 142 -2.86 -23.02 -3.59
N LYS A 143 -2.81 -23.91 -2.60
CA LYS A 143 -2.49 -23.54 -1.21
C LYS A 143 -1.76 -24.65 -0.46
N SER A 144 -0.91 -24.23 0.45
CA SER A 144 -0.20 -25.04 1.43
C SER A 144 -0.23 -24.34 2.79
N ALA A 145 0.50 -24.87 3.79
CA ALA A 145 0.62 -24.21 5.09
C ALA A 145 1.37 -22.86 5.01
N GLU A 146 2.33 -22.72 4.08
CA GLU A 146 3.24 -21.58 4.04
C GLU A 146 3.03 -20.69 2.81
N ARG A 147 2.15 -21.09 1.88
CA ARG A 147 1.95 -20.43 0.59
C ARG A 147 0.51 -20.49 0.10
N VAL A 148 0.04 -19.42 -0.54
CA VAL A 148 -1.18 -19.41 -1.35
C VAL A 148 -0.92 -18.75 -2.70
N ALA A 149 -1.40 -19.38 -3.78
CA ALA A 149 -1.40 -18.83 -5.12
C ALA A 149 -2.85 -18.53 -5.53
N ILE A 150 -3.05 -17.36 -6.10
CA ILE A 150 -4.36 -16.76 -6.37
C ILE A 150 -4.34 -16.17 -7.79
N ARG A 151 -5.44 -16.30 -8.52
CA ARG A 151 -5.56 -15.85 -9.91
C ARG A 151 -6.83 -15.06 -10.15
N HIS A 152 -6.71 -14.06 -11.00
CA HIS A 152 -7.83 -13.31 -11.54
C HIS A 152 -7.63 -12.97 -13.02
N ARG A 153 -8.72 -12.89 -13.78
CA ARG A 153 -8.73 -12.42 -15.17
C ARG A 153 -9.73 -11.31 -15.30
N SER A 154 -9.31 -10.20 -15.88
CA SER A 154 -10.18 -9.04 -16.05
C SER A 154 -9.71 -8.20 -17.23
N SER A 155 -10.35 -7.04 -17.38
CA SER A 155 -9.96 -6.03 -18.36
C SER A 155 -10.16 -4.64 -17.80
N ALA A 156 -9.39 -3.69 -18.31
CA ALA A 156 -9.56 -2.27 -18.02
C ALA A 156 -9.42 -1.46 -19.30
N ILE A 157 -10.09 -0.31 -19.35
CA ILE A 157 -9.95 0.65 -20.44
C ILE A 157 -9.35 1.91 -19.84
N ASN A 158 -8.26 2.39 -20.43
CA ASN A 158 -7.66 3.63 -19.96
C ASN A 158 -8.31 4.89 -20.55
N TYR A 159 -7.92 6.04 -20.02
CA TYR A 159 -8.38 7.36 -20.45
C TYR A 159 -8.16 7.62 -21.95
N SER A 160 -7.12 7.01 -22.55
CA SER A 160 -6.83 7.06 -23.99
C SER A 160 -7.60 6.02 -24.84
N LEU A 161 -8.53 5.28 -24.24
CA LEU A 161 -9.34 4.20 -24.84
C LEU A 161 -8.56 2.99 -25.31
N THR A 162 -7.39 2.73 -24.73
CA THR A 162 -6.71 1.44 -24.90
C THR A 162 -7.34 0.43 -23.95
N THR A 163 -7.77 -0.70 -24.50
CA THR A 163 -8.25 -1.84 -23.71
C THR A 163 -7.09 -2.75 -23.35
N PHE A 164 -6.94 -3.02 -22.06
CA PHE A 164 -6.05 -4.03 -21.52
C PHE A 164 -6.86 -5.25 -21.11
N GLU A 165 -6.61 -6.39 -21.72
CA GLU A 165 -7.11 -7.69 -21.25
C GLU A 165 -5.95 -8.41 -20.56
N PHE A 166 -6.14 -8.82 -19.30
CA PHE A 166 -5.05 -9.33 -18.51
C PHE A 166 -5.43 -10.43 -17.53
N GLN A 167 -4.42 -11.20 -17.14
CA GLN A 167 -4.45 -12.09 -15.97
C GLN A 167 -3.51 -11.54 -14.90
N ILE A 168 -4.00 -11.51 -13.66
CA ILE A 168 -3.22 -11.28 -12.46
C ILE A 168 -3.00 -12.62 -11.77
N ASP A 169 -1.75 -12.97 -11.49
CA ASP A 169 -1.39 -14.08 -10.61
C ASP A 169 -0.63 -13.51 -9.41
N ARG A 170 -1.12 -13.81 -8.20
CA ARG A 170 -0.47 -13.43 -6.95
C ARG A 170 -0.09 -14.69 -6.19
N GLU A 171 1.15 -14.74 -5.73
CA GLU A 171 1.63 -15.79 -4.84
C GLU A 171 2.14 -15.14 -3.57
N ILE A 172 1.56 -15.51 -2.43
CA ILE A 172 1.96 -15.03 -1.11
C ILE A 172 2.58 -16.22 -0.38
N ALA A 173 3.83 -16.06 0.09
CA ALA A 173 4.56 -17.09 0.81
C ALA A 173 5.26 -16.52 2.04
N ILE A 174 5.17 -17.22 3.17
CA ILE A 174 5.96 -16.93 4.37
C ILE A 174 7.43 -17.21 4.08
N LEU A 175 8.30 -16.32 4.57
CA LEU A 175 9.75 -16.50 4.55
C LEU A 175 10.20 -17.17 5.84
N SER A 176 11.10 -18.15 5.74
CA SER A 176 11.80 -18.65 6.93
C SER A 176 12.68 -17.54 7.50
N THR A 177 13.04 -17.65 8.78
CA THR A 177 13.97 -16.71 9.43
C THR A 177 15.27 -16.61 8.63
N GLU A 178 15.85 -17.74 8.22
CA GLU A 178 17.11 -17.77 7.47
C GLU A 178 17.00 -17.06 6.12
N ALA A 179 15.89 -17.28 5.39
CA ALA A 179 15.64 -16.61 4.11
C ALA A 179 15.43 -15.09 4.30
N GLY A 180 14.78 -14.69 5.39
CA GLY A 180 14.62 -13.29 5.78
C GLY A 180 15.95 -12.63 6.12
N GLU A 181 16.79 -13.28 6.93
CA GLU A 181 18.12 -12.80 7.31
C GLU A 181 19.05 -12.68 6.10
N GLU A 182 19.02 -13.66 5.19
CA GLU A 182 19.76 -13.61 3.93
C GLU A 182 19.29 -12.45 3.05
N SER A 183 17.98 -12.26 2.92
CA SER A 183 17.43 -11.16 2.11
C SER A 183 17.77 -9.79 2.69
N LEU A 184 17.60 -9.60 3.98
CA LEU A 184 17.84 -8.30 4.63
C LEU A 184 19.33 -8.06 4.96
N GLY A 185 20.16 -9.10 4.92
CA GLY A 185 21.59 -9.00 5.23
C GLY A 185 21.88 -8.73 6.72
N VAL A 186 20.95 -9.09 7.61
CA VAL A 186 21.06 -8.87 9.06
C VAL A 186 20.38 -10.00 9.83
N ALA A 187 20.96 -10.40 10.97
CA ALA A 187 20.38 -11.41 11.85
C ALA A 187 19.20 -10.86 12.65
N PHE A 188 18.20 -11.72 12.92
CA PHE A 188 16.96 -11.38 13.63
C PHE A 188 17.04 -11.71 15.13
N ASP A 189 18.23 -11.99 15.65
CA ASP A 189 18.49 -12.41 17.03
C ASP A 189 17.78 -11.54 18.08
N GLY A 190 16.90 -12.17 18.85
CA GLY A 190 16.19 -11.54 19.96
C GLY A 190 14.97 -10.70 19.57
N ALA A 191 14.61 -10.63 18.28
CA ALA A 191 13.36 -10.06 17.82
C ALA A 191 12.36 -11.18 17.45
N SER A 192 11.09 -10.99 17.76
CA SER A 192 10.04 -11.71 17.06
C SER A 192 9.91 -11.13 15.65
N ALA A 193 9.70 -11.99 14.67
CA ALA A 193 9.68 -11.60 13.27
C ALA A 193 8.59 -12.34 12.51
N VAL A 194 7.97 -11.63 11.58
CA VAL A 194 7.26 -12.23 10.45
C VAL A 194 7.78 -11.60 9.18
N GLY A 195 8.03 -12.44 8.18
CA GLY A 195 8.36 -12.00 6.83
C GLY A 195 7.54 -12.80 5.84
N TYR A 196 7.01 -12.14 4.82
CA TYR A 196 6.45 -12.82 3.66
C TYR A 196 6.86 -12.11 2.39
N ARG A 197 6.79 -12.85 1.29
CA ARG A 197 6.98 -12.36 -0.06
C ARG A 197 5.68 -12.50 -0.84
N SER A 198 5.26 -11.43 -1.50
CA SER A 198 4.28 -11.52 -2.58
C SER A 198 5.00 -11.44 -3.94
N THR A 199 4.71 -12.41 -4.80
CA THR A 199 5.16 -12.41 -6.20
C THR A 199 3.93 -12.19 -7.08
N ASN A 200 3.89 -11.06 -7.76
CA ASN A 200 2.75 -10.61 -8.52
C ASN A 200 3.12 -10.60 -10.00
N ARG A 201 2.31 -11.26 -10.83
CA ARG A 201 2.50 -11.34 -12.28
C ARG A 201 1.31 -10.73 -12.99
N LEU A 202 1.61 -9.97 -14.03
CA LEU A 202 0.62 -9.40 -14.93
C LEU A 202 0.88 -9.95 -16.33
N THR A 203 -0.08 -10.68 -16.88
CA THR A 203 0.03 -11.28 -18.21
C THR A 203 -0.92 -10.58 -19.15
N ASN A 204 -0.44 -10.13 -20.31
CA ASN A 204 -1.30 -9.61 -21.37
C ASN A 204 -2.02 -10.78 -22.06
N THR A 205 -3.32 -10.88 -21.84
CA THR A 205 -4.15 -11.94 -22.44
C THR A 205 -4.88 -11.48 -23.69
N GLY A 206 -4.70 -10.21 -24.09
CA GLY A 206 -5.31 -9.63 -25.28
C GLY A 206 -4.49 -9.88 -26.54
N ALA A 207 -5.05 -9.44 -27.66
CA ALA A 207 -4.45 -9.63 -28.98
C ALA A 207 -3.37 -8.60 -29.36
N ASN A 208 -3.26 -7.50 -28.63
CA ASN A 208 -2.38 -6.37 -28.97
C ASN A 208 -1.30 -6.17 -27.91
N ALA A 209 -0.11 -5.76 -28.34
CA ALA A 209 0.98 -5.38 -27.45
C ALA A 209 0.69 -4.06 -26.72
N TRP A 210 1.16 -3.92 -25.48
CA TRP A 210 1.10 -2.69 -24.70
C TRP A 210 2.26 -1.77 -25.06
N THR A 211 1.95 -0.66 -25.72
CA THR A 211 2.93 0.27 -26.30
C THR A 211 2.95 1.59 -25.54
N ARG A 212 4.04 2.34 -25.66
CA ARG A 212 4.14 3.67 -25.05
C ARG A 212 3.04 4.64 -25.47
N GLN A 213 2.50 4.47 -26.68
CA GLN A 213 1.43 5.32 -27.22
C GLN A 213 0.05 4.92 -26.70
N GLY A 214 -0.16 3.64 -26.40
CA GLY A 214 -1.42 3.12 -25.85
C GLY A 214 -1.47 3.10 -24.32
N GLY A 215 -0.33 3.22 -23.66
CA GLY A 215 -0.18 3.03 -22.22
C GLY A 215 0.39 1.66 -21.89
N GLN A 216 1.14 1.61 -20.78
CA GLN A 216 1.80 0.42 -20.28
C GLN A 216 1.55 0.36 -18.77
N PRO A 217 0.62 -0.48 -18.29
CA PRO A 217 0.33 -0.59 -16.87
C PRO A 217 1.58 -0.97 -16.07
N SER A 218 1.68 -0.49 -14.83
CA SER A 218 2.63 -1.04 -13.85
C SER A 218 1.91 -1.88 -12.81
N ILE A 219 2.66 -2.75 -12.13
CA ILE A 219 2.20 -3.38 -10.89
C ILE A 219 2.60 -2.45 -9.75
N TRP A 220 1.66 -2.10 -8.89
CA TRP A 220 1.89 -1.29 -7.71
C TRP A 220 1.38 -2.04 -6.48
N LEU A 221 2.21 -2.22 -5.47
CA LEU A 221 1.88 -2.92 -4.24
C LEU A 221 1.85 -1.91 -3.10
N LEU A 222 0.70 -1.84 -2.40
CA LEU A 222 0.44 -0.83 -1.37
C LEU A 222 0.15 -1.55 -0.06
N GLY A 223 0.97 -1.30 0.96
CA GLY A 223 0.74 -1.84 2.30
C GLY A 223 0.21 -0.79 3.25
N MET A 224 -0.96 -1.03 3.85
CA MET A 224 -1.64 -0.10 4.76
C MET A 224 -1.36 -0.49 6.21
N TYR A 225 -0.72 0.39 6.96
CA TYR A 225 -0.36 0.17 8.36
C TYR A 225 -1.09 1.18 9.25
N PRO A 226 -1.51 0.80 10.47
CA PRO A 226 -2.14 1.71 11.41
C PRO A 226 -1.33 2.99 11.63
N GLY A 227 -1.97 4.14 11.50
CA GLY A 227 -1.35 5.42 11.84
C GLY A 227 -1.09 5.54 13.35
N GLY A 228 -0.03 6.26 13.72
CA GLY A 228 0.30 6.51 15.12
C GLY A 228 1.12 7.80 15.31
N PRO A 229 0.94 8.54 16.42
CA PRO A 229 1.66 9.80 16.65
C PRO A 229 3.19 9.64 16.62
N GLU A 230 3.69 8.46 16.98
CA GLU A 230 5.11 8.11 17.01
C GLU A 230 5.54 7.24 15.81
N ALA A 231 4.70 7.11 14.78
CA ALA A 231 5.03 6.40 13.56
C ALA A 231 5.81 7.30 12.59
N THR A 232 6.99 6.85 12.18
CA THR A 232 7.86 7.54 11.23
C THR A 232 8.33 6.60 10.13
N VAL A 233 8.00 6.95 8.89
CA VAL A 233 8.49 6.31 7.67
C VAL A 233 9.91 6.76 7.37
N VAL A 234 10.73 5.82 6.91
CA VAL A 234 12.14 6.02 6.58
C VAL A 234 12.42 5.43 5.20
N VAL A 235 12.96 6.25 4.30
CA VAL A 235 13.38 5.80 2.97
C VAL A 235 14.86 6.14 2.75
N PRO A 236 15.76 5.15 2.82
CA PRO A 236 17.16 5.34 2.46
C PRO A 236 17.29 5.65 0.96
N TYR A 237 18.14 6.61 0.60
CA TYR A 237 18.30 7.03 -0.80
C TYR A 237 19.75 6.98 -1.29
N ARG A 238 19.93 6.88 -2.60
CA ARG A 238 21.22 7.00 -3.29
C ARG A 238 21.60 8.47 -3.43
N GLU A 239 22.73 8.82 -2.84
CA GLU A 239 23.30 10.16 -2.96
C GLU A 239 23.87 10.39 -4.37
N GLY A 240 23.94 11.67 -4.77
CA GLY A 240 24.47 12.07 -6.07
C GLY A 240 23.77 13.31 -6.63
N ASP A 241 24.32 13.82 -7.73
CA ASP A 241 23.82 15.02 -8.40
C ASP A 241 22.35 14.87 -8.80
N GLU A 242 21.54 15.85 -8.44
CA GLU A 242 20.13 15.94 -8.79
C GLU A 242 19.90 15.92 -10.31
N LYS A 243 20.82 16.50 -11.09
CA LYS A 243 20.72 16.46 -12.55
C LYS A 243 20.83 15.06 -13.13
N ALA A 244 21.51 14.15 -12.44
CA ALA A 244 21.73 12.78 -12.89
C ALA A 244 20.68 11.81 -12.33
N LEU A 245 20.25 12.02 -11.09
CA LEU A 245 19.40 11.07 -10.35
C LEU A 245 17.97 11.58 -10.10
N GLY A 246 17.67 12.82 -10.48
CA GLY A 246 16.44 13.51 -10.10
C GLY A 246 16.46 14.02 -8.65
N PRO A 247 15.37 14.68 -8.20
CA PRO A 247 15.24 15.13 -6.81
C PRO A 247 15.33 13.95 -5.85
N ILE A 248 15.73 14.22 -4.60
CA ILE A 248 15.83 13.17 -3.57
C ILE A 248 14.45 12.57 -3.27
N VAL A 249 13.43 13.42 -3.24
CA VAL A 249 12.03 13.07 -2.96
C VAL A 249 11.13 13.87 -3.90
N ASN A 250 10.05 13.24 -4.37
CA ASN A 250 8.94 13.89 -5.04
C ASN A 250 7.79 14.08 -4.05
N ASP A 251 7.48 15.32 -3.69
CA ASP A 251 6.50 15.71 -2.67
C ASP A 251 5.30 16.43 -3.27
N ARG A 252 5.06 16.28 -4.58
CA ARG A 252 4.08 17.07 -5.33
C ARG A 252 2.75 16.37 -5.58
N TYR A 253 2.63 15.09 -5.22
CA TYR A 253 1.48 14.24 -5.58
C TYR A 253 0.12 14.79 -5.14
N LEU A 254 0.04 15.38 -3.94
CA LEU A 254 -1.20 15.88 -3.35
C LEU A 254 -1.04 17.31 -2.80
N GLY A 255 -0.20 18.11 -3.49
CA GLY A 255 0.28 19.41 -3.01
C GLY A 255 1.51 19.28 -2.12
N ASP A 256 2.07 20.44 -1.72
CA ASP A 256 3.31 20.51 -0.97
C ASP A 256 3.18 19.81 0.40
N VAL A 257 4.20 19.02 0.75
CA VAL A 257 4.28 18.36 2.06
C VAL A 257 4.90 19.32 3.08
N PRO A 258 4.24 19.60 4.23
CA PRO A 258 4.78 20.50 5.25
C PRO A 258 6.13 20.04 5.85
N ASP A 259 6.97 21.01 6.24
CA ASP A 259 8.31 20.79 6.81
C ASP A 259 8.31 19.99 8.14
N ASP A 260 7.21 20.03 8.89
CA ASP A 260 7.01 19.25 10.11
C ASP A 260 6.57 17.81 9.84
N ARG A 261 6.39 17.44 8.57
CA ARG A 261 5.97 16.10 8.12
C ARG A 261 6.95 15.41 7.21
N LEU A 262 7.85 16.13 6.55
CA LEU A 262 8.88 15.59 5.67
C LEU A 262 10.23 16.23 5.97
N LYS A 263 11.24 15.41 6.25
CA LYS A 263 12.62 15.85 6.45
C LYS A 263 13.58 14.97 5.67
N VAL A 264 14.56 15.59 5.02
CA VAL A 264 15.68 14.88 4.40
C VAL A 264 16.91 15.11 5.28
N ILE A 265 17.30 14.09 6.03
CA ILE A 265 18.44 14.14 6.94
C ILE A 265 19.40 13.06 6.48
N TYR A 266 20.65 13.44 6.22
CA TYR A 266 21.78 12.60 5.81
C TYR A 266 21.44 11.13 5.51
N ARG A 267 21.43 10.76 4.22
CA ARG A 267 21.21 9.38 3.68
C ARG A 267 19.80 8.82 3.77
N ALA A 268 18.87 9.45 4.49
CA ALA A 268 17.47 9.01 4.56
C ALA A 268 16.46 10.15 4.41
N ILE A 269 15.28 9.79 3.93
CA ILE A 269 14.07 10.61 3.95
C ILE A 269 13.24 10.14 5.14
N TYR A 270 12.75 11.08 5.95
CA TYR A 270 11.88 10.83 7.10
C TYR A 270 10.53 11.46 6.80
N PHE A 271 9.47 10.69 7.00
CA PHE A 271 8.11 11.11 6.69
C PHE A 271 7.17 10.67 7.82
N ARG A 272 6.32 11.57 8.31
CA ARG A 272 5.35 11.22 9.38
C ARG A 272 4.42 10.12 8.88
N GLY A 273 4.21 9.08 9.68
CA GLY A 273 3.24 8.00 9.45
C GLY A 273 2.04 8.09 10.39
N ASP A 274 1.69 9.29 10.85
CA ASP A 274 0.65 9.48 11.88
C ASP A 274 -0.79 9.45 11.33
N ALA A 275 -0.97 9.42 10.01
CA ALA A 275 -2.25 9.49 9.33
C ALA A 275 -3.12 10.68 9.77
N ARG A 276 -2.51 11.82 10.12
CA ARG A 276 -3.21 13.05 10.55
C ARG A 276 -3.34 14.11 9.47
N GLN A 277 -2.70 13.91 8.32
CA GLN A 277 -2.83 14.81 7.17
C GLN A 277 -2.63 14.06 5.87
N VAL A 278 -3.52 14.28 4.91
CA VAL A 278 -3.38 13.80 3.54
C VAL A 278 -2.09 14.37 2.95
N THR A 279 -1.09 13.51 2.78
CA THR A 279 0.24 13.84 2.25
C THR A 279 0.78 12.61 1.53
N LYS A 280 1.54 12.81 0.45
CA LYS A 280 2.16 11.71 -0.31
C LYS A 280 3.54 12.11 -0.81
N ILE A 281 4.48 11.19 -0.68
CA ILE A 281 5.82 11.30 -1.24
C ILE A 281 6.12 10.15 -2.20
N GLY A 282 7.04 10.39 -3.13
CA GLY A 282 7.62 9.39 -4.02
C GLY A 282 9.15 9.45 -4.04
N VAL A 283 9.77 8.32 -4.34
CA VAL A 283 11.21 8.19 -4.54
C VAL A 283 11.46 7.44 -5.84
N SER A 284 12.20 8.07 -6.75
CA SER A 284 12.50 7.53 -8.08
C SER A 284 13.31 6.24 -7.99
N ALA A 285 13.24 5.40 -9.04
CA ALA A 285 14.10 4.21 -9.13
C ALA A 285 15.60 4.55 -9.08
N ALA A 286 15.98 5.72 -9.60
CA ALA A 286 17.36 6.21 -9.58
C ALA A 286 17.83 6.56 -8.16
N ARG A 287 16.93 7.05 -7.29
CA ARG A 287 17.22 7.36 -5.88
C ARG A 287 16.98 6.18 -4.94
N SER A 288 16.10 5.26 -5.28
CA SER A 288 15.74 4.13 -4.43
C SER A 288 16.92 3.21 -4.14
N ARG A 289 16.98 2.69 -2.91
CA ARG A 289 17.86 1.58 -2.52
C ARG A 289 17.17 0.22 -2.52
N GLY A 290 15.93 0.13 -3.01
CA GLY A 290 15.13 -1.10 -3.02
C GLY A 290 14.44 -1.41 -1.69
N VAL A 291 14.47 -0.48 -0.73
CA VAL A 291 13.93 -0.70 0.62
C VAL A 291 13.38 0.60 1.20
N CYS A 292 12.29 0.50 1.96
CA CYS A 292 11.79 1.49 2.88
C CYS A 292 11.33 0.80 4.18
N GLY A 293 11.05 1.58 5.20
CA GLY A 293 10.50 1.05 6.44
C GLY A 293 9.76 2.10 7.24
N ALA A 294 9.23 1.68 8.38
CA ALA A 294 8.61 2.56 9.35
C ALA A 294 8.87 2.06 10.77
N TRP A 295 9.12 2.99 11.69
CA TRP A 295 9.22 2.71 13.12
C TRP A 295 8.03 3.35 13.81
N ASP A 296 7.24 2.54 14.51
CA ASP A 296 6.22 3.00 15.45
C ASP A 296 6.76 2.78 16.86
N ALA A 297 7.24 3.86 17.50
CA ALA A 297 7.86 3.78 18.82
C ALA A 297 6.84 3.47 19.93
N GLU A 298 5.57 3.83 19.74
CA GLU A 298 4.49 3.53 20.69
C GLU A 298 4.16 2.04 20.67
N ARG A 299 4.08 1.43 19.48
CA ARG A 299 3.84 -0.02 19.32
C ARG A 299 5.09 -0.87 19.42
N GLY A 300 6.28 -0.26 19.40
CA GLY A 300 7.56 -0.97 19.39
C GLY A 300 7.74 -1.84 18.15
N THR A 301 7.20 -1.42 17.01
CA THR A 301 7.14 -2.20 15.77
C THR A 301 7.99 -1.56 14.68
N LEU A 302 8.95 -2.32 14.14
CA LEU A 302 9.66 -1.98 12.93
C LEU A 302 9.04 -2.72 11.75
N THR A 303 8.54 -1.96 10.78
CA THR A 303 8.08 -2.47 9.48
C THR A 303 9.15 -2.23 8.43
N ILE A 304 9.45 -3.23 7.61
CA ILE A 304 10.34 -3.13 6.47
C ILE A 304 9.61 -3.60 5.23
N THR A 305 9.68 -2.81 4.15
CA THR A 305 9.22 -3.20 2.83
C THR A 305 10.40 -3.16 1.87
N LYS A 306 10.66 -4.28 1.22
CA LYS A 306 11.75 -4.45 0.25
C LYS A 306 11.18 -4.90 -1.09
N TYR A 307 11.67 -4.34 -2.18
CA TYR A 307 11.40 -4.87 -3.52
C TYR A 307 12.72 -5.13 -4.23
N GLU A 308 12.67 -5.95 -5.27
CA GLU A 308 13.82 -6.18 -6.15
C GLU A 308 13.82 -5.11 -7.26
N PRO A 309 14.78 -4.18 -7.29
CA PRO A 309 14.87 -3.24 -8.40
C PRO A 309 15.07 -3.99 -9.72
N PRO A 310 14.52 -3.49 -10.84
CA PRO A 310 14.76 -4.09 -12.13
C PRO A 310 16.26 -4.14 -12.45
N SER A 311 16.67 -5.18 -13.16
CA SER A 311 18.06 -5.30 -13.64
C SER A 311 18.43 -4.23 -14.68
N ASP A 312 17.43 -3.70 -15.39
CA ASP A 312 17.57 -2.56 -16.29
C ASP A 312 17.53 -1.24 -15.48
N PRO A 313 18.66 -0.50 -15.40
CA PRO A 313 18.72 0.77 -14.67
C PRO A 313 17.92 1.88 -15.36
N ASP A 314 17.59 1.73 -16.65
CA ASP A 314 16.86 2.71 -17.45
C ASP A 314 15.37 2.35 -17.60
N ALA A 315 14.90 1.37 -16.81
CA ALA A 315 13.52 0.94 -16.81
C ALA A 315 12.58 2.12 -16.52
N ALA A 316 11.58 2.30 -17.39
CA ALA A 316 10.61 3.39 -17.27
C ALA A 316 9.57 3.10 -16.18
N TYR A 317 9.20 4.12 -15.40
CA TYR A 317 8.17 4.04 -14.35
C TYR A 317 6.99 4.92 -14.72
N VAL A 318 5.76 4.44 -14.55
CA VAL A 318 4.58 5.26 -14.86
C VAL A 318 4.43 6.40 -13.85
N ASN A 319 4.10 7.59 -14.34
CA ASN A 319 3.85 8.75 -13.50
C ASN A 319 2.37 8.77 -13.05
N SER A 320 2.13 8.80 -11.74
CA SER A 320 0.80 8.75 -11.12
C SER A 320 0.23 10.13 -10.72
N MET A 321 0.83 11.24 -11.15
CA MET A 321 0.29 12.59 -10.90
C MET A 321 -1.10 12.76 -11.54
N LEU A 322 -2.02 13.44 -10.85
CA LEU A 322 -3.41 13.68 -11.28
C LEU A 322 -3.51 14.83 -12.30
N GLU A 323 -2.75 14.74 -13.38
CA GLU A 323 -2.72 15.70 -14.50
C GLU A 323 -2.42 14.97 -15.81
N LEU A 324 -2.66 15.63 -16.96
CA LEU A 324 -2.15 15.12 -18.24
C LEU A 324 -0.66 15.43 -18.31
N GLN A 325 0.15 14.43 -18.64
CA GLN A 325 1.59 14.46 -18.40
C GLN A 325 2.36 14.52 -19.72
N ASP A 326 3.32 15.43 -19.81
CA ASP A 326 4.28 15.45 -20.91
C ASP A 326 5.23 14.23 -20.86
N GLU A 327 5.56 13.77 -19.64
CA GLU A 327 6.46 12.65 -19.38
C GLU A 327 5.78 11.54 -18.56
N PRO A 328 4.89 10.74 -19.16
CA PRO A 328 4.09 9.73 -18.45
C PRO A 328 4.89 8.52 -17.95
N TYR A 329 6.16 8.44 -18.32
CA TYR A 329 7.06 7.32 -18.05
C TYR A 329 8.25 7.71 -17.17
N VAL A 330 8.11 8.81 -16.42
CA VAL A 330 9.05 9.30 -15.42
C VAL A 330 8.34 9.36 -14.07
N GLY A 331 8.14 8.18 -13.48
CA GLY A 331 7.49 8.00 -12.18
C GLY A 331 8.44 7.52 -11.08
N ASP A 332 7.84 7.28 -9.91
CA ASP A 332 8.54 6.85 -8.71
C ASP A 332 8.40 5.34 -8.46
N ALA A 333 9.38 4.76 -7.77
CA ALA A 333 9.45 3.33 -7.48
C ALA A 333 9.02 2.98 -6.05
N ILE A 334 9.20 3.91 -5.11
CA ILE A 334 8.69 3.82 -3.74
C ILE A 334 7.75 5.00 -3.52
N HIS A 335 6.66 4.77 -2.81
CA HIS A 335 5.78 5.84 -2.32
C HIS A 335 5.44 5.64 -0.85
N SER A 336 5.02 6.72 -0.22
CA SER A 336 4.34 6.66 1.07
C SER A 336 3.25 7.70 1.14
N TYR A 337 2.07 7.29 1.61
CA TYR A 337 0.86 8.08 1.71
C TYR A 337 0.36 8.10 3.15
N ASN A 338 -0.24 9.20 3.59
CA ASN A 338 -0.98 9.29 4.85
C ASN A 338 -2.46 9.53 4.57
N ASP A 339 -3.32 8.72 5.15
CA ASP A 339 -4.77 8.87 5.04
C ASP A 339 -5.33 9.77 6.15
N GLY A 340 -4.96 11.06 6.10
CA GLY A 340 -5.41 12.05 7.07
C GLY A 340 -6.85 12.53 6.88
N PRO A 341 -7.45 13.21 7.86
CA PRO A 341 -8.79 13.78 7.74
C PRO A 341 -8.90 14.69 6.51
N PRO A 342 -9.91 14.51 5.64
CA PRO A 342 -10.11 15.40 4.52
C PRO A 342 -10.65 16.76 5.01
N ALA A 343 -10.57 17.79 4.17
CA ALA A 343 -10.95 19.16 4.56
C ALA A 343 -12.44 19.30 4.94
N ASP A 344 -13.29 18.44 4.40
CA ASP A 344 -14.74 18.39 4.63
C ASP A 344 -15.15 17.48 5.80
N ASP A 345 -14.23 16.67 6.32
CA ASP A 345 -14.39 15.89 7.56
C ASP A 345 -13.11 15.94 8.42
N PRO A 346 -12.79 17.11 9.01
CA PRO A 346 -11.55 17.32 9.76
C PRO A 346 -11.48 16.53 11.07
N ASP A 347 -12.62 16.00 11.55
CA ASP A 347 -12.73 15.23 12.78
C ASP A 347 -12.58 13.71 12.55
N ARG A 348 -12.38 13.27 11.29
CA ARG A 348 -12.12 11.86 10.95
C ARG A 348 -10.93 11.34 11.79
N PRO A 349 -11.03 10.17 12.43
CA PRO A 349 -9.88 9.62 13.14
C PRO A 349 -8.74 9.29 12.17
N ALA A 350 -7.51 9.37 12.67
CA ALA A 350 -6.34 8.86 11.94
C ALA A 350 -6.54 7.38 11.63
N THR A 351 -6.30 6.99 10.38
CA THR A 351 -6.54 5.64 9.89
C THR A 351 -5.22 4.91 9.66
N PHE A 352 -4.58 5.13 8.52
CA PHE A 352 -3.41 4.41 8.07
C PHE A 352 -2.40 5.30 7.33
N TYR A 353 -1.16 4.86 7.31
CA TYR A 353 -0.18 5.28 6.31
C TYR A 353 0.15 4.10 5.40
N GLU A 354 0.69 4.38 4.23
CA GLU A 354 1.09 3.37 3.26
C GLU A 354 2.61 3.33 3.08
N LEU A 355 3.16 2.12 2.92
CA LEU A 355 4.45 1.91 2.26
C LEU A 355 4.17 1.18 0.96
N GLU A 356 4.68 1.72 -0.14
CA GLU A 356 4.28 1.27 -1.46
C GLU A 356 5.49 1.05 -2.35
N THR A 357 5.46 0.01 -3.19
CA THR A 357 6.48 -0.22 -4.20
C THR A 357 5.86 -0.45 -5.57
N SER A 358 6.52 0.06 -6.60
CA SER A 358 6.07 -0.04 -7.98
C SER A 358 7.05 -0.81 -8.84
N SER A 359 6.51 -1.51 -9.83
CA SER A 359 7.27 -2.08 -10.93
C SER A 359 7.45 -1.05 -12.05
N PRO A 360 8.39 -1.28 -12.97
CA PRO A 360 8.42 -0.54 -14.22
C PRO A 360 7.14 -0.69 -15.04
N ALA A 361 6.92 0.23 -15.97
CA ALA A 361 5.88 0.14 -16.99
C ALA A 361 6.04 -1.15 -17.81
N GLN A 362 4.96 -1.93 -17.93
CA GLN A 362 5.01 -3.27 -18.51
C GLN A 362 4.75 -3.20 -20.03
N ALA A 363 5.81 -3.36 -20.83
CA ALA A 363 5.76 -3.37 -22.29
C ALA A 363 5.42 -4.77 -22.86
N LEU A 364 4.26 -5.33 -22.49
CA LEU A 364 3.94 -6.74 -22.75
C LEU A 364 3.29 -6.95 -24.13
N GLY A 365 3.85 -7.85 -24.93
CA GLY A 365 3.19 -8.42 -26.09
C GLY A 365 2.08 -9.43 -25.71
N PRO A 366 1.27 -9.91 -26.68
CA PRO A 366 0.27 -10.94 -26.44
C PRO A 366 0.88 -12.21 -25.84
N GLY A 367 0.41 -12.61 -24.66
CA GLY A 367 0.91 -13.75 -23.90
C GLY A 367 2.16 -13.50 -23.07
N ASP A 368 2.79 -12.31 -23.17
CA ASP A 368 3.93 -11.95 -22.34
C ASP A 368 3.49 -11.64 -20.91
N THR A 369 4.38 -11.92 -19.96
CA THR A 369 4.15 -11.76 -18.52
C THR A 369 5.21 -10.86 -17.90
N GLY A 370 4.75 -9.81 -17.24
CA GLY A 370 5.53 -8.99 -16.32
C GLY A 370 5.47 -9.50 -14.89
N GLN A 371 6.42 -9.09 -14.04
CA GLN A 371 6.46 -9.47 -12.62
C GLN A 371 6.92 -8.30 -11.75
N HIS A 372 6.39 -8.25 -10.53
CA HIS A 372 6.90 -7.45 -9.41
C HIS A 372 6.81 -8.26 -8.13
N ALA A 373 7.86 -8.20 -7.30
CA ALA A 373 7.87 -8.89 -6.01
C ALA A 373 8.19 -7.92 -4.89
N GLN A 374 7.50 -8.10 -3.78
CA GLN A 374 7.70 -7.34 -2.56
C GLN A 374 7.83 -8.29 -1.38
N GLU A 375 8.72 -7.96 -0.46
CA GLU A 375 8.81 -8.56 0.85
C GLU A 375 8.39 -7.55 1.90
N THR A 376 7.55 -7.99 2.83
CA THR A 376 7.15 -7.22 3.99
C THR A 376 7.60 -7.96 5.24
N TYR A 377 8.19 -7.23 6.17
CA TYR A 377 8.63 -7.74 7.46
C TYR A 377 8.14 -6.88 8.60
N HIS A 378 7.81 -7.52 9.72
CA HIS A 378 7.56 -6.86 10.99
C HIS A 378 8.44 -7.45 12.08
N PHE A 379 9.02 -6.57 12.89
CA PHE A 379 9.86 -6.93 14.02
C PHE A 379 9.37 -6.27 15.31
N GLN A 380 9.32 -7.05 16.40
CA GLN A 380 9.08 -6.56 17.75
C GLN A 380 10.04 -7.23 18.73
N GLY A 381 10.42 -6.55 19.80
CA GLY A 381 11.37 -7.09 20.77
C GLY A 381 12.15 -6.03 21.54
N PRO A 382 13.25 -6.42 22.23
CA PRO A 382 14.13 -5.47 22.91
C PRO A 382 14.65 -4.41 21.93
N ARG A 383 14.70 -3.16 22.39
CA ARG A 383 15.10 -2.01 21.57
C ARG A 383 16.43 -2.22 20.87
N GLU A 384 17.40 -2.86 21.53
CA GLU A 384 18.73 -3.13 20.99
C GLU A 384 18.71 -4.14 19.84
N ALA A 385 17.77 -5.08 19.83
CA ALA A 385 17.60 -6.02 18.72
C ALA A 385 17.00 -5.30 17.50
N ILE A 386 15.96 -4.50 17.72
CA ILE A 386 15.32 -3.74 16.66
C ILE A 386 16.29 -2.71 16.07
N ASP A 387 17.02 -1.95 16.91
CA ASP A 387 17.99 -0.96 16.44
C ASP A 387 19.11 -1.58 15.59
N ARG A 388 19.56 -2.82 15.88
CA ARG A 388 20.49 -3.53 15.00
C ARG A 388 19.91 -3.79 13.62
N ILE A 389 18.65 -4.25 13.56
CA ILE A 389 17.95 -4.52 12.28
C ILE A 389 17.75 -3.20 11.53
N THR A 390 17.25 -2.15 12.19
CA THR A 390 17.07 -0.81 11.62
C THR A 390 18.36 -0.29 11.00
N ARG A 391 19.49 -0.36 11.73
CA ARG A 391 20.79 0.09 11.22
C ARG A 391 21.28 -0.76 10.05
N GLY A 392 21.09 -2.08 10.11
CA GLY A 392 21.51 -3.01 9.07
C GLY A 392 20.77 -2.80 7.75
N VAL A 393 19.45 -2.56 7.84
CA VAL A 393 18.56 -2.48 6.67
C VAL A 393 18.39 -1.05 6.17
N LEU A 394 18.08 -0.11 7.07
CA LEU A 394 17.76 1.28 6.73
C LEU A 394 18.97 2.22 6.84
N GLY A 395 20.07 1.77 7.45
CA GLY A 395 21.29 2.57 7.58
C GLY A 395 21.19 3.72 8.58
N VAL A 396 20.13 3.74 9.40
CA VAL A 396 19.86 4.71 10.46
C VAL A 396 19.44 4.00 11.75
N SER A 397 19.54 4.67 12.88
CA SER A 397 19.13 4.16 14.19
C SER A 397 17.71 4.53 14.57
N LEU A 398 17.14 3.83 15.54
CA LEU A 398 15.87 4.21 16.17
C LEU A 398 15.93 5.60 16.79
N GLU A 399 17.06 5.97 17.40
CA GLU A 399 17.26 7.31 17.97
C GLU A 399 17.21 8.40 16.89
N GLU A 400 17.83 8.17 15.72
CA GLU A 400 17.76 9.11 14.59
C GLU A 400 16.34 9.22 14.01
N ILE A 401 15.57 8.13 14.02
CA ILE A 401 14.18 8.13 13.56
C ILE A 401 13.29 8.91 14.52
N GLU A 402 13.40 8.64 15.82
CA GLU A 402 12.61 9.31 16.87
C GLU A 402 12.96 10.80 17.00
N ALA A 403 14.23 11.16 16.77
CA ALA A 403 14.68 12.55 16.78
C ALA A 403 14.36 13.31 15.48
N ALA A 404 13.80 12.64 14.47
CA ALA A 404 13.55 13.26 13.18
C ALA A 404 12.58 14.44 13.31
N PHE A 405 11.52 14.35 14.12
CA PHE A 405 10.44 15.34 14.13
C PHE A 405 10.26 16.13 15.41
#